data_AF-A0A7W0N589-F1
#
_entry.id   AF-A0A7W0N589-F1
#
_cell.length_a   1.000
_cell.length_b   1.000
_cell.length_c   1.000
_cell.angle_alpha   90.00
_cell.angle_beta   90.00
_cell.angle_gamma   90.00
#
_symmetry.space_group_name_H-M   'P 1'
#
loop_
_entity.id
_entity.type
_entity.pdbx_description
1 polymer ?
#
loop_
_entity_poly.entity_id
_entity_poly.type
_entity_poly.pdbx_seq_one_letter_code
_entity_poly.pdbx_strand_id
1 'polypeptide(L)'
;MVLAAVDIGNSIERAFEVFFAWLPALVGALVILVIGYIVARVVGKIVGRVLQRAGLDRALLSGQVGTFVQKVTSSPSKLVGTLAFWFILLGTISLAVSVLGSNALTNFVAAVYAYLPNVLAALLIFLVASVISAGIATLVTR
;
A
#
# COMPACT_ATOMS: atom_id res chain seq x y z
N MET A 1 49.73 22.30 2.40
CA MET A 1 49.37 21.23 3.35
C MET A 1 48.32 21.67 4.38
N VAL A 2 48.31 22.93 4.84
CA VAL A 2 47.27 23.47 5.75
C VAL A 2 45.85 23.44 5.16
N LEU A 3 45.69 23.56 3.84
CA LEU A 3 44.37 23.55 3.18
C LEU A 3 43.63 22.20 3.29
N ALA A 4 44.33 21.07 3.29
CA ALA A 4 43.71 19.74 3.36
C ALA A 4 43.20 19.39 4.77
N ALA A 5 43.89 19.85 5.83
CA ALA A 5 43.45 19.62 7.21
C ALA A 5 42.22 20.47 7.57
N VAL A 6 42.13 21.70 7.04
CA VAL A 6 40.95 22.58 7.17
C VAL A 6 39.75 21.99 6.42
N ASP A 7 39.96 21.37 5.26
CA ASP A 7 38.88 20.74 4.48
C ASP A 7 38.31 19.50 5.19
N ILE A 8 39.16 18.65 5.76
CA ILE A 8 38.73 17.42 6.46
C ILE A 8 38.05 17.74 7.79
N GLY A 9 38.59 18.68 8.59
CA GLY A 9 37.97 19.09 9.86
C GLY A 9 36.57 19.66 9.64
N ASN A 10 36.43 20.59 8.69
CA ASN A 10 35.15 21.20 8.36
C ASN A 10 34.17 20.19 7.72
N SER A 11 34.65 19.22 6.94
CA SER A 11 33.80 18.19 6.35
C SER A 11 33.23 17.23 7.39
N ILE A 12 34.02 16.89 8.42
CA ILE A 12 33.58 16.05 9.53
C ILE A 12 32.57 16.80 10.40
N GLU A 13 32.83 18.07 10.73
CA GLU A 13 31.89 18.91 11.48
C GLU A 13 30.55 19.04 10.75
N ARG A 14 30.57 19.30 9.44
CA ARG A 14 29.36 19.32 8.60
C ARG A 14 28.64 17.97 8.57
N ALA A 15 29.38 16.86 8.51
CA ALA A 15 28.77 15.53 8.56
C ALA A 15 28.06 15.27 9.90
N PHE A 16 28.65 15.72 11.02
CA PHE A 16 28.00 15.68 12.33
C PHE A 16 26.76 16.56 12.39
N GLU A 17 26.82 17.80 11.89
CA GLU A 17 25.67 18.71 11.85
C GLU A 17 24.50 18.12 11.04
N VAL A 18 24.77 17.57 9.86
CA VAL A 18 23.74 16.93 9.01
C VAL A 18 23.15 15.69 9.70
N PHE A 19 23.98 14.89 10.37
CA PHE A 19 23.53 13.70 11.09
C PHE A 19 22.57 14.07 12.23
N PHE A 20 22.94 15.05 13.07
CA PHE A 20 22.08 15.49 14.18
C PHE A 20 20.82 16.20 13.70
N ALA A 21 20.86 16.90 12.57
CA ALA A 21 19.68 17.52 11.97
C ALA A 21 18.65 16.50 11.47
N TRP A 22 19.06 15.28 11.10
CA TRP A 22 18.18 14.22 10.60
C TRP A 22 17.51 13.38 11.69
N LEU A 23 18.04 13.37 12.92
CA LEU A 23 17.48 12.59 14.04
C LEU A 23 16.03 13.00 14.38
N PRO A 24 15.71 14.30 14.57
CA PRO A 24 14.33 14.71 14.87
C PRO A 24 13.33 14.33 13.78
N ALA A 25 13.72 14.48 12.51
CA ALA A 25 12.91 14.09 11.36
C ALA A 25 12.66 12.57 11.34
N LEU A 26 13.68 11.77 11.67
CA LEU A 26 13.56 10.32 11.77
C LEU A 26 12.58 9.91 12.88
N VAL A 27 12.64 10.54 14.05
CA VAL A 27 11.69 10.30 15.13
C VAL A 27 10.27 10.67 14.70
N GLY A 28 10.07 11.81 14.04
CA GLY A 28 8.78 12.22 13.49
C GLY A 28 8.23 11.21 12.48
N ALA A 29 9.06 10.75 11.55
CA ALA A 29 8.70 9.73 10.56
C ALA A 29 8.30 8.40 11.23
N LEU A 30 9.04 7.96 12.25
CA LEU A 30 8.71 6.76 13.01
C LEU A 30 7.37 6.88 13.74
N VAL A 31 7.10 8.02 14.38
CA VAL A 31 5.80 8.27 15.05
C VAL A 31 4.65 8.19 14.03
N ILE A 32 4.81 8.81 12.85
CA ILE A 32 3.82 8.74 11.77
C ILE A 32 3.61 7.30 11.32
N LEU A 33 4.68 6.52 11.12
CA LEU A 33 4.58 5.12 10.73
C LEU A 33 3.84 4.28 11.76
N VAL A 34 4.13 4.45 13.05
CA VAL A 34 3.46 3.72 14.13
C VAL A 34 1.97 4.04 14.16
N ILE A 35 1.61 5.32 14.13
CA ILE A 35 0.21 5.76 14.16
C ILE A 35 -0.52 5.26 12.91
N GLY A 36 0.04 5.50 11.73
CA GLY A 36 -0.61 5.11 10.48
C GLY A 36 -0.68 3.59 10.29
N TYR A 37 0.27 2.81 10.81
CA TYR A 37 0.15 1.34 10.84
C TYR A 37 -1.06 0.89 11.66
N ILE A 38 -1.29 1.49 12.82
CA ILE A 38 -2.45 1.19 13.67
C ILE A 38 -3.74 1.54 12.92
N VAL A 39 -3.81 2.74 12.34
CA VAL A 39 -4.97 3.19 11.56
C VAL A 39 -5.22 2.27 10.37
N ALA A 40 -4.20 1.97 9.57
CA ALA A 40 -4.29 1.05 8.43
C ALA A 40 -4.84 -0.31 8.85
N ARG A 41 -4.36 -0.86 9.97
CA ARG A 41 -4.79 -2.17 10.48
C ARG A 41 -6.25 -2.16 10.90
N VAL A 42 -6.72 -1.09 11.52
CA VAL A 42 -8.13 -0.93 11.90
C VAL A 42 -9.00 -0.81 10.66
N VAL A 43 -8.64 0.07 9.72
CA VAL A 43 -9.43 0.30 8.50
C VAL A 43 -9.47 -0.96 7.63
N GLY A 44 -8.34 -1.64 7.41
CA GLY A 44 -8.30 -2.88 6.62
C GLY A 44 -9.20 -3.98 7.21
N LYS A 45 -9.26 -4.10 8.55
CA LYS A 45 -10.21 -5.00 9.22
C LYS A 45 -11.66 -4.60 9.00
N ILE A 46 -11.96 -3.30 9.09
CA ILE A 46 -13.32 -2.79 8.87
C ILE A 46 -13.76 -3.08 7.43
N VAL A 47 -12.94 -2.71 6.45
CA VAL A 47 -13.19 -2.96 5.03
C VAL A 47 -13.44 -4.45 4.78
N GLY A 48 -12.55 -5.32 5.25
CA GLY A 48 -12.72 -6.77 5.07
C GLY A 48 -14.02 -7.30 5.66
N ARG A 49 -14.42 -6.85 6.87
CA ARG A 49 -15.70 -7.25 7.48
C ARG A 49 -16.91 -6.72 6.72
N VAL A 50 -16.85 -5.48 6.26
CA VAL A 50 -17.95 -4.85 5.49
C VAL A 50 -18.16 -5.61 4.18
N LEU A 51 -17.09 -5.91 3.45
CA LEU A 51 -17.18 -6.65 2.19
C LEU A 51 -17.67 -8.10 2.40
N GLN A 52 -17.25 -8.74 3.48
CA GLN A 52 -17.73 -10.07 3.83
C GLN A 52 -19.24 -10.06 4.09
N ARG A 53 -19.74 -9.05 4.82
CA ARG A 53 -21.18 -8.86 5.07
C ARG A 53 -21.96 -8.49 3.80
N ALA A 54 -21.33 -7.76 2.89
CA ALA A 54 -21.91 -7.42 1.58
C ALA A 54 -21.98 -8.63 0.63
N GLY A 55 -21.43 -9.79 1.01
CA GLY A 55 -21.54 -11.02 0.23
C GLY A 55 -20.50 -11.17 -0.89
N LEU A 56 -19.41 -10.39 -0.86
CA LEU A 56 -18.35 -10.46 -1.89
C LEU A 56 -17.73 -11.86 -2.00
N ASP A 57 -17.56 -12.54 -0.86
CA ASP A 57 -17.07 -13.93 -0.85
C ASP A 57 -18.02 -14.87 -1.62
N ARG A 58 -19.34 -14.70 -1.48
CA ARG A 58 -20.33 -15.51 -2.21
C ARG A 58 -20.32 -15.18 -3.70
N ALA A 59 -20.22 -13.89 -4.06
CA ALA A 59 -20.17 -13.47 -5.46
C ALA A 59 -18.96 -14.06 -6.19
N LEU A 60 -17.76 -13.96 -5.59
CA LEU A 60 -16.51 -14.33 -6.25
C LEU A 60 -16.16 -15.83 -6.15
N LEU A 61 -16.67 -16.54 -5.14
CA LEU A 61 -16.47 -17.99 -5.00
C LEU A 61 -17.60 -18.82 -5.63
N SER A 62 -18.64 -18.19 -6.18
CA SER A 62 -19.72 -18.90 -6.87
C SER A 62 -19.37 -19.21 -8.34
N GLY A 63 -19.96 -20.28 -8.88
CA GLY A 63 -19.82 -20.67 -10.30
C GLY A 63 -18.46 -21.28 -10.67
N GLN A 64 -18.26 -21.54 -11.97
CA GLN A 64 -17.03 -22.16 -12.51
C GLN A 64 -15.77 -21.29 -12.29
N VAL A 65 -15.95 -19.96 -12.25
CA VAL A 65 -14.88 -19.00 -11.91
C VAL A 65 -14.45 -19.11 -10.44
N GLY A 66 -15.39 -19.43 -9.54
CA GLY A 66 -15.12 -19.62 -8.11
C GLY A 66 -14.06 -20.67 -7.82
N THR A 67 -14.03 -21.76 -8.58
CA THR A 67 -13.02 -22.83 -8.49
C THR A 67 -11.59 -22.34 -8.77
N PHE A 68 -11.43 -21.34 -9.64
CA PHE A 68 -10.12 -20.71 -9.89
C PHE A 68 -9.76 -19.71 -8.79
N VAL A 69 -10.72 -18.89 -8.36
CA VAL A 69 -10.51 -17.91 -7.28
C VAL A 69 -10.15 -18.61 -5.97
N GLN A 70 -10.77 -19.75 -5.67
CA GLN A 70 -10.52 -20.54 -4.47
C GLN A 70 -9.10 -21.12 -4.40
N LYS A 71 -8.44 -21.33 -5.56
CA LYS A 71 -7.02 -21.71 -5.62
C LYS A 71 -6.09 -20.56 -5.22
N VAL A 72 -6.53 -19.32 -5.36
CA VAL A 72 -5.77 -18.11 -5.02
C VAL A 72 -6.07 -17.64 -3.60
N THR A 73 -7.33 -17.68 -3.18
CA THR A 73 -7.73 -17.30 -1.82
C THR A 73 -9.02 -17.98 -1.36
N SER A 74 -9.06 -18.33 -0.08
CA SER A 74 -10.26 -18.85 0.58
C SER A 74 -11.23 -17.75 1.04
N SER A 75 -10.81 -16.48 1.05
CA SER A 75 -11.68 -15.35 1.39
C SER A 75 -11.28 -14.09 0.61
N PRO A 76 -11.94 -13.83 -0.53
CA PRO A 76 -11.72 -12.62 -1.33
C PRO A 76 -11.92 -11.32 -0.53
N SER A 77 -12.89 -11.25 0.39
CA SER A 77 -13.14 -10.06 1.22
C SER A 77 -11.96 -9.74 2.13
N LYS A 78 -11.29 -10.77 2.69
CA LYS A 78 -10.08 -10.57 3.48
C LYS A 78 -8.91 -10.10 2.62
N LEU A 79 -8.79 -10.58 1.38
CA LEU A 79 -7.79 -10.04 0.45
C LEU A 79 -8.01 -8.55 0.20
N VAL A 80 -9.25 -8.14 -0.10
CA VAL A 80 -9.54 -6.71 -0.34
C VAL A 80 -9.30 -5.87 0.92
N GLY A 81 -9.64 -6.37 2.11
CA GLY A 81 -9.29 -5.71 3.37
C GLY A 81 -7.77 -5.59 3.59
N THR A 82 -7.00 -6.60 3.16
CA THR A 82 -5.53 -6.59 3.21
C THR A 82 -4.95 -5.61 2.20
N LEU A 83 -5.52 -5.52 1.01
CA LEU A 83 -5.19 -4.48 0.04
C LEU A 83 -5.46 -3.10 0.65
N ALA A 84 -6.65 -2.84 1.18
CA ALA A 84 -6.95 -1.56 1.83
C ALA A 84 -5.95 -1.19 2.94
N PHE A 85 -5.50 -2.17 3.73
CA PHE A 85 -4.40 -1.98 4.69
C PHE A 85 -3.12 -1.49 4.00
N TRP A 86 -2.66 -2.18 2.95
CA TRP A 86 -1.46 -1.79 2.21
C TRP A 86 -1.59 -0.42 1.55
N PHE A 87 -2.77 -0.06 1.03
CA PHE A 87 -3.03 1.26 0.46
C PHE A 87 -2.83 2.38 1.50
N ILE A 88 -3.39 2.22 2.70
CA ILE A 88 -3.27 3.22 3.76
C ILE A 88 -1.85 3.23 4.33
N LEU A 89 -1.22 2.05 4.45
CA LEU A 89 0.17 1.94 4.90
C LEU A 89 1.12 2.63 3.93
N LEU A 90 0.96 2.44 2.62
CA LEU A 90 1.73 3.15 1.60
C LEU A 90 1.57 4.66 1.74
N GLY A 91 0.35 5.14 1.97
CA GLY A 91 0.09 6.58 2.20
C GLY A 91 0.81 7.09 3.44
N THR A 92 0.79 6.31 4.51
CA THR A 92 1.53 6.60 5.74
C THR A 92 3.04 6.65 5.48
N ILE A 93 3.57 5.71 4.70
CA ILE A 93 4.99 5.70 4.31
C ILE A 93 5.31 6.95 3.50
N SER A 94 4.44 7.38 2.58
CA SER A 94 4.62 8.62 1.82
C SER A 94 4.71 9.85 2.73
N LEU A 95 3.85 9.94 3.74
CA LEU A 95 3.90 11.02 4.73
C LEU A 95 5.18 10.97 5.57
N ALA A 96 5.56 9.79 6.05
CA ALA A 96 6.77 9.60 6.84
C ALA A 96 8.04 9.98 6.04
N VAL A 97 8.12 9.54 4.79
CA VAL A 97 9.21 9.88 3.87
C VAL A 97 9.24 11.37 3.54
N SER A 98 8.08 12.01 3.40
CA SER A 98 8.00 13.45 3.19
C SER A 98 8.60 14.22 4.36
N VAL A 99 8.40 13.76 5.60
CA VAL A 99 9.01 14.35 6.81
C VAL A 99 10.53 14.18 6.83
N LEU A 100 11.05 13.07 6.28
CA LEU A 100 12.50 12.88 6.13
C LEU A 100 13.13 13.84 5.12
N GLY A 101 12.34 14.45 4.23
CA GLY A 101 12.83 15.44 3.26
C GLY A 101 13.72 14.88 2.14
N SER A 102 13.78 13.54 1.98
CA SER A 102 14.58 12.91 0.93
C SER A 102 13.81 12.80 -0.38
N ASN A 103 14.17 13.63 -1.37
CA ASN A 103 13.58 13.58 -2.71
C ASN A 103 13.69 12.20 -3.36
N ALA A 104 14.80 11.49 -3.14
CA ALA A 104 14.99 10.14 -3.68
C ALA A 104 13.95 9.15 -3.13
N LEU A 105 13.73 9.17 -1.81
CA LEU A 105 12.73 8.31 -1.18
C LEU A 105 11.31 8.73 -1.57
N THR A 106 11.01 10.04 -1.61
CA THR A 106 9.69 10.54 -2.00
C THR A 106 9.36 10.13 -3.43
N ASN A 107 10.30 10.26 -4.37
CA ASN A 107 10.12 9.86 -5.75
C ASN A 107 9.93 8.34 -5.90
N PHE A 108 10.66 7.55 -5.13
CA PHE A 108 10.49 6.09 -5.12
C PHE A 108 9.09 5.70 -4.64
N VAL A 109 8.62 6.27 -3.52
CA VAL A 109 7.28 6.00 -3.00
C VAL A 109 6.20 6.49 -3.96
N ALA A 110 6.39 7.66 -4.58
CA ALA A 110 5.48 8.20 -5.60
C ALA A 110 5.39 7.27 -6.82
N ALA A 111 6.51 6.69 -7.27
CA ALA A 111 6.53 5.71 -8.35
C ALA A 111 5.71 4.46 -7.98
N VAL A 112 5.87 3.94 -6.77
CA VAL A 112 5.05 2.81 -6.27
C VAL A 112 3.57 3.19 -6.23
N TYR A 113 3.25 4.41 -5.79
CA TYR A 113 1.89 4.95 -5.77
C TYR A 113 1.29 5.08 -7.18
N ALA A 114 2.09 5.38 -8.20
CA ALA A 114 1.64 5.49 -9.58
C ALA A 114 1.20 4.16 -10.20
N TYR A 115 1.65 3.02 -9.65
CA TYR A 115 1.15 1.69 -10.04
C TYR A 115 -0.22 1.37 -9.43
N LEU A 116 -0.59 2.06 -8.34
CA LEU A 116 -1.77 1.77 -7.55
C LEU A 116 -3.08 1.93 -8.36
N PRO A 117 -3.28 2.98 -9.18
CA PRO A 117 -4.42 3.09 -10.08
C PRO A 117 -4.54 1.92 -11.06
N ASN A 118 -3.41 1.43 -11.59
CA ASN A 118 -3.39 0.32 -12.55
C ASN A 118 -3.85 -0.98 -11.88
N VAL A 119 -3.45 -1.23 -10.63
CA VAL A 119 -3.91 -2.38 -9.85
C VAL A 119 -5.41 -2.30 -9.59
N LEU A 120 -5.92 -1.13 -9.22
CA LEU A 120 -7.36 -0.92 -9.05
C LEU A 120 -8.13 -1.13 -10.36
N ALA A 121 -7.63 -0.61 -11.48
CA ALA A 121 -8.23 -0.81 -12.79
C ALA A 121 -8.28 -2.30 -13.17
N ALA A 122 -7.20 -3.04 -12.95
CA ALA A 122 -7.15 -4.48 -13.19
C ALA A 122 -8.19 -5.24 -12.35
N LEU A 123 -8.33 -4.91 -11.06
CA LEU A 123 -9.34 -5.50 -10.18
C LEU A 123 -10.76 -5.15 -10.62
N LEU A 124 -11.02 -3.91 -11.02
CA LEU A 124 -12.33 -3.48 -11.52
C LEU A 124 -12.70 -4.20 -12.81
N ILE A 125 -11.78 -4.30 -13.77
CA ILE A 125 -11.99 -5.03 -15.03
C ILE A 125 -12.30 -6.50 -14.73
N PHE A 126 -11.53 -7.14 -13.85
CA PHE A 126 -11.78 -8.52 -13.43
C PHE A 126 -13.17 -8.70 -12.81
N LEU A 127 -13.58 -7.79 -11.93
CA LEU A 127 -14.87 -7.84 -11.27
C LEU A 127 -16.03 -7.69 -12.26
N VAL A 128 -15.95 -6.70 -13.16
CA VAL A 128 -16.95 -6.49 -14.22
C VAL A 128 -17.03 -7.70 -15.16
N ALA A 129 -15.89 -8.23 -15.59
CA ALA A 129 -15.83 -9.43 -16.43
C ALA A 129 -16.47 -10.65 -15.75
N SER A 130 -16.28 -10.82 -14.44
CA SER A 130 -16.87 -11.93 -13.68
C SER A 130 -18.40 -11.87 -13.64
N VAL A 131 -18.98 -10.67 -13.46
CA VAL A 131 -20.44 -10.47 -13.41
C VAL A 131 -21.05 -10.74 -14.78
N ILE A 132 -20.43 -10.23 -15.84
CA ILE A 132 -20.90 -10.43 -17.22
C ILE A 132 -20.82 -11.92 -17.59
N SER A 133 -19.73 -12.60 -17.24
CA SER A 133 -19.55 -14.04 -17.49
C SER A 133 -20.63 -14.89 -16.82
N ALA A 134 -20.97 -14.59 -15.56
CA ALA A 134 -22.05 -15.28 -14.85
C ALA A 134 -23.40 -15.07 -15.54
N GLY A 135 -23.69 -13.85 -16.01
CA GLY A 135 -24.91 -13.56 -16.77
C GLY A 135 -25.01 -14.39 -18.06
N ILE A 136 -23.92 -14.49 -18.83
CA ILE A 136 -23.88 -15.29 -20.06
C ILE A 136 -24.10 -16.78 -19.78
N ALA A 137 -23.47 -17.33 -18.73
CA ALA A 137 -23.61 -18.75 -18.39
C ALA A 137 -25.09 -19.15 -18.13
N THR A 138 -25.86 -18.26 -17.50
CA THR A 138 -27.29 -18.50 -17.23
C THR A 138 -28.17 -18.47 -18.48
N LEU A 139 -27.73 -17.79 -19.55
CA LEU A 139 -28.45 -17.76 -20.83
C LEU A 139 -28.19 -19.01 -21.68
N VAL A 140 -27.02 -19.64 -21.52
CA VAL A 140 -26.64 -20.85 -22.28
C VAL A 140 -27.20 -22.13 -21.65
N THR A 141 -27.54 -22.10 -20.35
CA THR A 141 -28.12 -23.27 -19.63
C THR A 141 -29.65 -23.33 -19.68
N ARG A 142 -30.32 -22.40 -20.38
CA ARG A 142 -31.74 -22.47 -20.72
C ARG A 142 -31.92 -22.89 -22.18
#